data_AF-A0A6B3NXI1-F1
#
_entry.id   AF-A0A6B3NXI1-F1
#
_cell.length_a   1.000
_cell.length_b   1.000
_cell.length_c   1.000
_cell.angle_alpha   90.00
_cell.angle_beta   90.00
_cell.angle_gamma   90.00
#
_symmetry.space_group_name_H-M   'P 1'
#
loop_
_entity.id
_entity.type
_entity.pdbx_description
1 polymer ?
#
loop_
_entity_poly.entity_id
_entity_poly.type
_entity_poly.pdbx_seq_one_letter_code
_entity_poly.pdbx_strand_id
1 'polypeptide(L)'
;GSRLRLGQRQRGGHRPRRATRTVRLRQGRVFAEVVHDGRPFVVEVDDARVQVLGTRFSVSRGEQDEVVLLSGSVEVSTASQRQRLSPGQRLTLHGEQLDAPHAVDAERLLAWRDASYGYATCPCSKCLNNWPTTKAAA
;
A
#
# COMPACT_ATOMS: atom_id res chain seq x y z
N GLY A 1 6.78 -11.12 5.80
CA GLY A 1 5.91 -9.99 5.41
C GLY A 1 5.00 -10.41 4.26
N SER A 2 3.78 -9.88 4.19
CA SER A 2 2.80 -10.31 3.16
C SER A 2 2.93 -9.46 1.89
N ARG A 3 3.06 -10.12 0.73
CA ARG A 3 3.12 -9.46 -0.59
C ARG A 3 1.74 -9.49 -1.23
N LEU A 4 1.18 -8.32 -1.51
CA LEU A 4 -0.14 -8.15 -2.12
C LEU A 4 0.01 -7.66 -3.56
N ARG A 5 -0.31 -8.53 -4.52
CA ARG A 5 -0.31 -8.15 -5.94
C ARG A 5 -1.73 -7.81 -6.37
N LEU A 6 -1.97 -6.54 -6.67
CA LEU A 6 -3.30 -6.03 -7.01
C LEU A 6 -3.38 -5.79 -8.51
N GLY A 7 -3.69 -6.87 -9.21
CA GLY A 7 -4.04 -6.86 -10.62
C GLY A 7 -5.36 -7.58 -10.81
N GLN A 8 -6.31 -6.97 -11.52
CA GLN A 8 -7.48 -7.70 -11.99
C GLN A 8 -7.07 -8.61 -13.15
N ARG A 9 -7.08 -9.93 -12.97
CA ARG A 9 -7.27 -10.82 -14.12
C ARG A 9 -8.74 -10.71 -14.54
N GLN A 10 -9.00 -10.11 -15.70
CA GLN A 10 -10.33 -10.09 -16.31
C GLN A 10 -10.33 -11.08 -17.49
N ARG A 11 -11.21 -12.08 -17.42
CA ARG A 11 -11.81 -12.68 -18.62
C ARG A 11 -13.07 -11.86 -18.92
N GLY A 12 -13.13 -11.33 -20.14
CA GLY A 12 -14.24 -10.68 -20.85
C GLY A 12 -15.46 -10.20 -20.05
N GLY A 13 -15.71 -8.89 -20.07
CA GLY A 13 -17.00 -8.32 -19.67
C GLY A 13 -16.91 -6.85 -19.30
N HIS A 14 -17.08 -5.96 -20.29
CA HIS A 14 -17.03 -4.52 -20.10
C HIS A 14 -18.22 -4.02 -19.26
N ARG A 15 -17.95 -3.53 -18.05
CA ARG A 15 -18.71 -2.47 -17.37
C ARG A 15 -17.76 -1.62 -16.51
N PRO A 16 -17.58 -0.31 -16.76
CA PRO A 16 -16.80 0.55 -15.89
C PRO A 16 -17.63 0.89 -14.65
N ARG A 17 -17.54 0.07 -13.59
CA ARG A 17 -17.90 0.54 -12.25
C ARG A 17 -16.73 1.38 -11.74
N ARG A 18 -16.95 2.69 -11.66
CA ARG A 18 -16.17 3.68 -10.88
C ARG A 18 -16.21 3.28 -9.41
N ALA A 19 -15.53 2.20 -9.06
CA ALA A 19 -15.36 1.75 -7.68
C ALA A 19 -13.88 1.94 -7.35
N THR A 20 -13.60 2.92 -6.51
CA THR A 20 -12.30 3.06 -5.85
C THR A 20 -11.98 1.76 -5.12
N ARG A 21 -10.74 1.30 -5.22
CA ARG A 21 -10.29 0.13 -4.45
C ARG A 21 -9.76 0.62 -3.12
N THR A 22 -10.54 0.44 -2.07
CA THR A 22 -10.14 0.82 -0.71
C THR A 22 -9.68 -0.40 0.07
N VAL A 23 -8.59 -0.25 0.80
CA VAL A 23 -7.91 -1.28 1.58
C VAL A 23 -7.58 -0.69 2.94
N ARG A 24 -8.06 -1.31 4.02
CA ARG A 24 -7.79 -0.85 5.41
C ARG A 24 -6.67 -1.65 6.03
N LEU A 25 -5.55 -1.00 6.35
CA LEU A 25 -4.45 -1.65 7.07
C LEU A 25 -4.62 -1.40 8.57
N ARG A 26 -4.95 -2.47 9.32
CA ARG A 26 -5.10 -2.39 10.79
C ARG A 26 -3.78 -2.59 11.53
N GLN A 27 -2.92 -3.49 11.04
CA GLN A 27 -1.60 -3.74 11.61
C GLN A 27 -0.72 -4.50 10.62
N GLY A 28 0.59 -4.43 10.82
CA GLY A 28 1.59 -5.16 10.06
C GLY A 28 2.13 -4.37 8.88
N ARG A 29 2.88 -5.03 8.01
CA ARG A 29 3.50 -4.44 6.83
C ARG A 29 3.02 -5.13 5.57
N VAL A 30 2.65 -4.34 4.57
CA VAL A 30 2.18 -4.80 3.27
C VAL A 30 3.00 -4.13 2.17
N PHE A 31 3.51 -4.94 1.25
CA PHE A 31 4.02 -4.46 -0.02
C PHE A 31 2.94 -4.66 -1.09
N ALA A 32 2.62 -3.58 -1.80
CA ALA A 32 1.58 -3.56 -2.83
C ALA A 32 2.17 -3.20 -4.19
N GLU A 33 1.87 -4.06 -5.17
CA GLU A 33 2.08 -3.77 -6.59
C GLU A 33 0.71 -3.49 -7.23
N VAL A 34 0.45 -2.23 -7.55
CA VAL A 34 -0.80 -1.80 -8.19
C VAL A 34 -0.54 -1.60 -9.67
N VAL A 35 -1.28 -2.34 -10.50
CA VAL A 35 -1.25 -2.14 -11.95
C VAL A 35 -2.18 -0.98 -12.32
N HIS A 36 -1.70 -0.08 -13.19
CA HIS A 36 -2.52 1.03 -13.67
C HIS A 36 -3.70 0.51 -14.50
N ASP A 37 -4.93 0.78 -14.04
CA ASP A 37 -6.16 0.40 -14.74
C ASP A 37 -7.19 1.55 -14.80
N GLY A 38 -6.72 2.79 -14.69
CA GLY A 38 -7.55 4.00 -14.71
C GLY A 38 -8.36 4.26 -13.44
N ARG A 39 -8.23 3.43 -12.40
CA ARG A 39 -8.90 3.62 -11.10
C ARG A 39 -7.90 3.89 -9.98
N PRO A 40 -8.13 4.88 -9.12
CA PRO A 40 -7.30 5.09 -7.95
C PRO A 40 -7.42 3.92 -6.98
N PHE A 41 -6.29 3.56 -6.39
CA PHE A 41 -6.20 2.62 -5.30
C PHE A 41 -5.89 3.39 -4.02
N VAL A 42 -6.66 3.14 -2.96
CA VAL A 42 -6.59 3.87 -1.70
C VAL A 42 -6.33 2.89 -0.56
N VAL A 43 -5.26 3.12 0.20
CA VAL A 43 -5.01 2.45 1.47
C VAL A 43 -5.39 3.41 2.59
N GLU A 44 -6.33 2.99 3.43
CA GLU A 44 -6.72 3.69 4.66
C GLU A 44 -5.90 3.14 5.83
N VAL A 45 -5.23 4.05 6.53
CA VAL A 45 -4.32 3.83 7.66
C VAL A 45 -4.81 4.76 8.76
N ASP A 46 -5.83 4.31 9.51
CA ASP A 46 -6.68 5.13 10.39
C ASP A 46 -7.18 6.39 9.69
N ASP A 47 -6.74 7.58 10.13
CA ASP A 47 -7.14 8.87 9.60
C ASP A 47 -6.33 9.30 8.36
N ALA A 48 -5.29 8.54 8.02
CA ALA A 48 -4.49 8.77 6.83
C ALA A 48 -5.00 7.96 5.63
N ARG A 49 -4.94 8.59 4.45
CA ARG A 49 -5.30 8.01 3.16
C ARG A 49 -4.10 8.04 2.23
N VAL A 50 -3.70 6.87 1.75
CA VAL A 50 -2.61 6.69 0.80
C VAL A 50 -3.21 6.34 -0.56
N GLN A 51 -3.22 7.31 -1.48
CA GLN A 51 -3.76 7.15 -2.83
C GLN A 51 -2.63 6.92 -3.83
N VAL A 52 -2.81 5.94 -4.70
CA VAL A 52 -1.80 5.52 -5.68
C VAL A 52 -2.41 5.22 -7.04
N LEU A 53 -1.61 5.39 -8.10
CA LEU A 53 -1.97 5.12 -9.49
C LEU A 53 -0.82 4.37 -10.17
N GLY A 54 -0.93 3.04 -10.29
CA GLY A 54 0.09 2.25 -11.00
C GLY A 54 1.44 2.22 -10.27
N THR A 55 1.45 1.82 -9.01
CA THR A 55 2.54 2.12 -8.08
C THR A 55 3.06 0.85 -7.39
N ARG A 56 4.36 0.81 -7.11
CA ARG A 56 4.99 -0.20 -6.24
C ARG A 56 5.40 0.49 -4.94
N PHE A 57 4.78 0.10 -3.84
CA PHE A 57 4.97 0.76 -2.56
C PHE A 57 4.79 -0.20 -1.39
N SER A 58 5.31 0.20 -0.23
CA SER A 58 5.08 -0.49 1.04
C SER A 58 4.36 0.44 2.00
N VAL A 59 3.45 -0.12 2.79
CA VAL A 59 2.85 0.53 3.95
C VAL A 59 3.12 -0.35 5.16
N SER A 60 3.65 0.25 6.22
CA SER A 60 3.88 -0.41 7.51
C SER A 60 3.00 0.26 8.56
N ARG A 61 2.45 -0.55 9.45
CA ARG A 61 1.73 -0.13 10.65
C ARG A 61 2.14 -0.98 11.84
N GLY A 62 2.67 -0.36 12.87
CA GLY A 62 3.26 -1.07 14.00
C GLY A 62 4.02 -0.10 14.91
N GLU A 63 5.32 -0.34 15.09
CA GLU A 63 6.17 0.59 15.86
C GLU A 63 6.29 1.96 15.19
N GLN A 64 6.28 1.98 13.85
CA GLN A 64 6.23 3.21 13.05
C GLN A 64 5.28 3.01 11.87
N ASP A 65 4.37 3.96 11.69
CA ASP A 65 3.51 4.04 10.51
C ASP A 65 4.29 4.74 9.40
N GLU A 66 4.61 4.00 8.33
CA GLU A 66 5.45 4.52 7.25
C GLU A 66 4.99 4.05 5.88
N VAL A 67 5.25 4.90 4.89
CA VAL A 67 5.01 4.62 3.48
C VAL A 67 6.33 4.77 2.72
N VAL A 68 6.73 3.73 2.00
CA VAL A 68 7.95 3.72 1.18
C VAL A 68 7.57 3.51 -0.27
N LEU A 69 8.01 4.41 -1.15
CA LEU A 69 7.71 4.38 -2.57
C LEU A 69 8.89 3.84 -3.38
N LEU A 70 8.68 2.73 -4.08
CA LEU A 70 9.66 2.14 -4.98
C LEU A 70 9.54 2.71 -6.40
N SER A 71 8.32 2.80 -6.94
CA SER A 71 8.08 3.27 -8.30
C SER A 71 6.66 3.78 -8.48
N GLY A 72 6.47 4.78 -9.34
CA GLY A 72 5.18 5.42 -9.61
C GLY A 72 5.00 6.69 -8.79
N SER A 73 3.77 6.99 -8.36
CA SER A 73 3.48 8.11 -7.46
C SER A 73 2.50 7.69 -6.36
N VAL A 74 2.73 8.25 -5.17
CA VAL A 74 1.90 8.07 -3.98
C VAL A 74 1.54 9.45 -3.44
N GLU A 75 0.28 9.65 -3.13
CA GLU A 75 -0.20 10.80 -2.37
C GLU A 75 -0.68 10.30 -1.01
N VAL A 76 -0.15 10.87 0.07
CA VAL A 76 -0.58 10.62 1.44
C VAL A 76 -1.32 11.86 1.92
N SER A 77 -2.51 11.67 2.49
CA SER A 77 -3.34 12.77 2.98
C SER A 77 -3.96 12.42 4.33
N THR A 78 -4.04 13.41 5.21
CA THR A 78 -4.81 13.39 6.46
C THR A 78 -5.89 14.47 6.40
N ALA A 79 -6.57 14.76 7.51
CA ALA A 79 -7.57 15.83 7.56
C ALA A 79 -6.98 17.22 7.23
N SER A 80 -5.73 17.46 7.62
CA SER A 80 -5.09 18.78 7.56
C SER A 80 -3.87 18.84 6.62
N GLN A 81 -3.27 17.70 6.28
CA GLN A 81 -2.02 17.66 5.51
C GLN A 81 -2.14 16.78 4.27
N ARG A 82 -1.35 17.12 3.26
CA ARG A 82 -1.17 16.32 2.05
C ARG A 82 0.27 16.37 1.62
N GLN A 83 0.85 15.20 1.37
CA GLN A 83 2.22 15.02 0.93
C GLN A 83 2.25 14.07 -0.26
N ARG A 84 3.12 14.35 -1.23
CA ARG A 84 3.34 13.47 -2.38
C ARG A 84 4.74 12.87 -2.28
N LEU A 85 4.82 11.56 -2.43
CA LEU A 85 6.09 10.84 -2.49
C LEU A 85 6.47 10.63 -3.95
N SER A 86 7.77 10.76 -4.20
CA SER A 86 8.46 10.36 -5.41
C SER A 86 9.18 9.02 -5.21
N PRO A 87 9.51 8.28 -6.28
CA PRO A 87 10.31 7.06 -6.19
C PRO A 87 11.58 7.25 -5.37
N GLY A 88 11.88 6.30 -4.47
CA GLY A 88 13.03 6.40 -3.56
C GLY A 88 12.78 7.28 -2.34
N GLN A 89 11.53 7.67 -2.04
CA GLN A 89 11.21 8.42 -0.82
C GLN A 89 10.44 7.58 0.19
N ARG A 90 10.63 7.92 1.47
CA ARG A 90 9.73 7.50 2.55
C ARG A 90 9.04 8.70 3.18
N LEU A 91 7.87 8.42 3.75
CA LEU A 91 7.14 9.31 4.61
C LEU A 91 6.73 8.54 5.87
N THR A 92 6.90 9.18 7.01
CA THR A 92 6.45 8.65 8.31
C THR A 92 5.20 9.40 8.75
N LEU A 93 4.26 8.66 9.34
CA LEU A 93 3.00 9.16 9.84
C LEU A 93 2.99 9.05 11.36
N HIS A 94 2.58 10.13 12.03
CA HIS A 94 2.39 10.21 13.47
C HIS A 94 0.94 10.59 13.74
N GLY A 95 0.03 9.62 13.66
CA GLY A 95 -1.42 9.88 13.71
C GLY A 95 -1.86 10.74 12.52
N GLU A 96 -2.32 11.97 12.79
CA GLU A 96 -2.75 12.94 11.78
C GLU A 96 -1.61 13.76 11.17
N GLN A 97 -0.39 13.65 11.73
CA GLN A 97 0.78 14.40 11.30
C GLN A 97 1.60 13.61 10.28
N LEU A 98 1.97 14.27 9.19
CA LEU A 98 2.81 13.75 8.12
C LEU A 98 4.18 14.43 8.16
N ASP A 99 5.24 13.63 8.28
CA ASP A 99 6.60 14.12 8.12
C ASP A 99 6.87 14.52 6.67
N ALA A 100 7.88 15.37 6.48
CA ALA A 100 8.35 15.69 5.13
C ALA A 100 8.90 14.42 4.44
N PRO A 101 8.48 14.14 3.19
CA PRO A 101 9.07 13.07 2.40
C PRO A 101 10.58 13.26 2.28
N HIS A 102 11.34 12.20 2.53
CA HIS A 102 12.79 12.24 2.38
C HIS A 102 13.33 11.01 1.67
N ALA A 103 14.48 11.19 1.03
CA ALA A 103 15.10 10.17 0.20
C ALA A 103 15.65 9.02 1.04
N VAL A 104 15.47 7.80 0.53
CA VAL A 104 15.94 6.54 1.11
C VAL A 104 16.30 5.55 0.02
N ASP A 105 17.11 4.54 0.35
CA ASP A 105 17.33 3.39 -0.50
C ASP A 105 16.13 2.43 -0.41
N ALA A 106 15.10 2.72 -1.21
CA ALA A 106 13.85 1.95 -1.20
C ALA A 106 14.04 0.48 -1.62
N GLU A 107 15.02 0.18 -2.48
CA GLU A 107 15.35 -1.20 -2.86
C GLU A 107 15.89 -1.97 -1.66
N ARG A 108 16.85 -1.39 -0.93
CA ARG A 108 17.40 -1.98 0.29
C ARG A 108 16.35 -2.11 1.40
N LEU A 109 15.57 -1.06 1.65
CA LEU A 109 14.55 -1.07 2.69
C LEU A 109 13.44 -2.09 2.43
N LEU A 110 13.16 -2.37 1.15
CA LEU A 110 12.14 -3.34 0.76
C LEU A 110 12.70 -4.72 0.44
N ALA A 111 14.00 -4.98 0.63
CA ALA A 111 14.63 -6.27 0.35
C ALA A 111 14.00 -7.45 1.11
N TRP A 112 13.37 -7.20 2.27
CA TRP A 112 12.60 -8.21 3.02
C TRP A 112 11.47 -8.84 2.19
N ARG A 113 11.02 -8.15 1.12
CA ARG A 113 10.02 -8.68 0.19
C ARG A 113 10.49 -9.93 -0.52
N ASP A 114 11.80 -10.07 -0.78
CA ASP A 114 12.39 -11.18 -1.53
C ASP A 114 12.70 -12.37 -0.61
N ALA A 115 12.73 -12.16 0.71
CA ALA A 115 12.88 -13.20 1.73
C ALA A 115 11.54 -13.86 2.15
N SER A 116 10.38 -13.35 1.74
CA SER A 116 9.06 -13.83 2.20
C SER A 116 8.34 -14.65 1.11
N TYR A 117 8.41 -15.98 1.21
CA TYR A 117 7.67 -16.92 0.34
C TYR A 117 6.18 -16.97 0.76
N GLY A 118 5.34 -16.16 0.13
CA GLY A 118 3.90 -16.15 0.44
C GLY A 118 3.12 -15.22 -0.49
N TYR A 119 2.61 -15.75 -1.59
CA TYR A 119 1.72 -15.03 -2.50
C TYR A 119 0.32 -14.94 -1.89
N ALA A 120 -0.05 -13.79 -1.34
CA ALA A 120 -1.45 -13.48 -1.08
C ALA A 120 -2.03 -12.80 -2.34
N THR A 121 -2.44 -13.59 -3.33
CA THR A 121 -3.34 -13.08 -4.37
C THR A 121 -4.70 -12.88 -3.73
N CYS A 122 -5.05 -11.62 -3.42
CA CYS A 122 -6.35 -11.28 -2.88
C CYS A 122 -7.23 -10.71 -4.02
N PRO A 123 -7.98 -11.56 -4.75
CA PRO A 123 -8.97 -11.08 -5.68
C PRO A 123 -10.16 -10.56 -4.85
N CYS A 124 -10.51 -9.31 -5.08
CA CYS A 124 -11.70 -8.63 -4.57
C CYS A 124 -11.51 -7.84 -3.26
N SER A 125 -12.01 -6.60 -3.30
CA SER A 125 -12.02 -5.55 -2.28
C SER A 125 -12.75 -5.91 -0.98
N LYS A 126 -13.20 -7.16 -0.80
CA LYS A 126 -13.96 -7.64 0.36
C LYS A 126 -13.13 -8.40 1.38
N CYS A 127 -11.98 -8.95 1.00
CA CYS A 127 -11.19 -9.81 1.89
C CYS A 127 -10.25 -9.05 2.85
N LEU A 128 -10.18 -7.72 2.74
CA LEU A 128 -9.30 -6.92 3.57
C LEU A 128 -9.89 -6.48 4.92
N ASN A 129 -11.16 -6.78 5.16
CA ASN A 129 -11.84 -6.37 6.39
C ASN A 129 -11.55 -7.30 7.58
N ASN A 130 -10.90 -8.44 7.36
CA ASN A 130 -10.49 -9.38 8.41
C ASN A 130 -9.26 -10.19 7.96
N TRP A 131 -8.09 -9.54 7.89
CA TRP A 131 -6.84 -10.27 7.65
C TRP A 131 -6.28 -10.77 8.99
N PRO A 132 -6.23 -12.09 9.25
CA PRO A 132 -5.59 -12.59 10.44
C PRO A 132 -4.08 -12.38 10.32
N THR A 133 -3.49 -11.86 11.39
CA THR A 133 -2.04 -11.90 11.62
C THR A 133 -1.62 -13.36 11.74
N THR A 134 -1.28 -14.02 10.63
CA THR A 134 -0.74 -15.38 10.72
C THR A 134 0.71 -15.32 11.15
N LYS A 135 0.89 -15.74 12.42
CA LYS A 135 1.94 -16.61 12.92
C LYS A 135 3.18 -16.74 12.04
N ALA A 136 4.30 -16.37 12.65
CA ALA A 136 5.59 -17.00 12.39
C ALA A 136 5.41 -18.53 12.28
N ALA A 137 5.70 -19.06 11.10
CA ALA A 137 6.23 -20.40 10.92
C ALA A 137 7.71 -20.17 10.55
N ALA A 138 8.71 -20.76 11.18
CA ALA A 138 8.79 -21.80 12.20
C ALA A 138 9.93 -21.46 13.18
#